data_AF-A0A2W4TIJ8-F1
#
_entry.id   AF-A0A2W4TIJ8-F1
#
_cell.length_a   1.000
_cell.length_b   1.000
_cell.length_c   1.000
_cell.angle_alpha   90.00
_cell.angle_beta   90.00
_cell.angle_gamma   90.00
#
_symmetry.space_group_name_H-M   'P 1'
#
loop_
_entity.id
_entity.type
_entity.pdbx_description
1 polymer ?
#
loop_
_entity_poly.entity_id
_entity_poly.type
_entity_poly.pdbx_seq_one_letter_code
_entity_poly.pdbx_strand_id
1 'polypeptide(L)'
;MGLYDAKVQDILANAERYHDAFLQAETFGGPSLYFHQRALATRTEPASDTHLEYVYATLASWGMHRMGQGGSKMRPFDAFRASVRRMEGDIRAAQALTPEGMTEEGWSLLGGIFLGLDIMASRTRLVGNSKVMHHMIPGLVPPIDREYTLRYLKGNTNIANDPAAEWRTMRSMIEGFFVPVALDAAFAARAAGWVADAGLQWDSSPMKVVDNLIIGARKVSGSRGR
;
A
#
# COMPACT_ATOMS: atom_id res chain seq x y z
N MET A 1 14.85 4.10 -21.06
CA MET A 1 14.73 3.27 -19.86
C MET A 1 14.06 4.13 -18.79
N GLY A 2 12.80 3.83 -18.48
CA GLY A 2 12.04 4.49 -17.41
C GLY A 2 12.69 4.30 -16.05
N LEU A 3 12.32 5.17 -15.10
CA LEU A 3 12.94 5.28 -13.77
C LEU A 3 12.98 3.94 -13.01
N TYR A 4 11.99 3.07 -13.21
CA TYR A 4 11.85 1.81 -12.49
C TYR A 4 11.99 0.55 -13.36
N ASP A 5 12.33 0.66 -14.65
CA ASP A 5 12.35 -0.49 -15.57
C ASP A 5 13.17 -1.66 -15.02
N ALA A 6 14.38 -1.39 -14.51
CA ALA A 6 15.24 -2.41 -13.93
C ALA A 6 14.62 -3.07 -12.68
N LYS A 7 13.83 -2.32 -11.90
CA LYS A 7 13.12 -2.84 -10.71
C LYS A 7 11.90 -3.67 -11.09
N VAL A 8 11.18 -3.26 -12.14
CA VAL A 8 10.08 -4.03 -12.72
C VAL A 8 10.61 -5.39 -13.19
N GLN A 9 11.68 -5.38 -13.99
CA GLN A 9 12.30 -6.62 -14.49
C GLN A 9 12.81 -7.52 -13.35
N ASP A 10 13.42 -6.94 -12.30
CA ASP A 10 13.86 -7.71 -11.13
C ASP A 10 12.71 -8.42 -10.42
N ILE A 11 11.59 -7.73 -10.16
CA ILE A 11 10.41 -8.33 -9.53
C ILE A 11 9.81 -9.42 -10.41
N LEU A 12 9.61 -9.16 -11.70
CA LEU A 12 9.00 -10.12 -12.61
C LEU A 12 9.86 -11.39 -12.74
N ALA A 13 11.17 -11.23 -12.89
CA ALA A 13 12.10 -12.37 -13.04
C ALA A 13 12.25 -13.22 -11.77
N ASN A 14 11.96 -12.67 -10.59
CA ASN A 14 12.15 -13.33 -9.30
C ASN A 14 10.84 -13.50 -8.50
N ALA A 15 9.68 -13.36 -9.13
CA ALA A 15 8.40 -13.26 -8.43
C ALA A 15 8.15 -14.42 -7.45
N GLU A 16 8.30 -15.67 -7.90
CA GLU A 16 8.11 -16.86 -7.06
C GLU A 16 9.12 -16.89 -5.89
N ARG A 17 10.40 -16.68 -6.19
CA ARG A 17 11.47 -16.66 -5.17
C ARG A 17 11.23 -15.59 -4.10
N TYR A 18 10.80 -14.40 -4.50
CA TYR A 18 10.52 -13.32 -3.56
C TYR A 18 9.24 -13.57 -2.77
N HIS A 19 8.23 -14.19 -3.38
CA HIS A 19 7.01 -14.61 -2.70
C HIS A 19 7.32 -15.65 -1.61
N ASP A 20 8.06 -16.71 -1.94
CA ASP A 20 8.49 -17.73 -0.98
C ASP A 20 9.27 -17.11 0.19
N ALA A 21 10.20 -16.21 -0.10
CA ALA A 21 10.98 -15.51 0.92
C ALA A 21 10.12 -14.62 1.83
N PHE A 22 9.03 -14.04 1.31
CA PHE A 22 8.06 -13.29 2.10
C PHE A 22 7.29 -14.22 3.05
N LEU A 23 6.77 -15.34 2.55
CA LEU A 23 6.00 -16.30 3.35
C LEU A 23 6.83 -16.91 4.48
N GLN A 24 8.10 -17.24 4.20
CA GLN A 24 9.02 -17.79 5.19
C GLN A 24 9.46 -16.79 6.27
N ALA A 25 9.24 -15.48 6.06
CA ALA A 25 9.78 -14.48 6.96
C ALA A 25 9.14 -14.50 8.36
N GLU A 26 7.96 -15.14 8.55
CA GLU A 26 7.14 -15.23 9.78
C GLU A 26 6.96 -13.89 10.55
N THR A 27 7.36 -12.76 9.97
CA THR A 27 7.57 -11.51 10.71
C THR A 27 6.29 -10.69 10.84
N PHE A 28 5.27 -11.02 10.03
CA PHE A 28 4.08 -10.20 9.83
C PHE A 28 2.81 -10.88 10.35
N GLY A 29 2.91 -11.75 11.35
CA GLY A 29 1.73 -12.33 12.00
C GLY A 29 1.02 -11.39 12.98
N GLY A 30 0.14 -11.98 13.81
CA GLY A 30 -0.45 -11.30 14.96
C GLY A 30 -1.42 -10.16 14.59
N PRO A 31 -1.46 -9.06 15.38
CA PRO A 31 -2.43 -7.97 15.17
C PRO A 31 -2.35 -7.32 13.78
N SER A 32 -1.17 -7.31 13.16
CA SER A 32 -0.97 -6.75 11.81
C SER A 32 -1.78 -7.47 10.76
N LEU A 33 -1.74 -8.81 10.79
CA LEU A 33 -2.50 -9.65 9.87
C LEU A 33 -3.98 -9.68 10.24
N TYR A 34 -4.29 -9.85 11.54
CA TYR A 34 -5.67 -9.91 12.00
C TYR A 34 -6.47 -8.65 11.61
N PHE A 35 -5.97 -7.46 11.91
CA PHE A 35 -6.71 -6.23 11.57
C PHE A 35 -6.76 -5.98 10.07
N HIS A 36 -5.73 -6.35 9.31
CA HIS A 36 -5.77 -6.28 7.85
C HIS A 36 -6.92 -7.11 7.29
N GLN A 37 -7.05 -8.38 7.71
CA GLN A 37 -8.15 -9.25 7.29
C GLN A 37 -9.52 -8.72 7.72
N ARG A 38 -9.64 -8.19 8.94
CA ARG A 38 -10.90 -7.60 9.41
C ARG A 38 -11.27 -6.37 8.60
N ALA A 39 -10.32 -5.50 8.29
CA ALA A 39 -10.55 -4.34 7.44
C ALA A 39 -11.06 -4.76 6.05
N LEU A 40 -10.45 -5.77 5.43
CA LEU A 40 -10.92 -6.29 4.15
C LEU A 40 -12.33 -6.90 4.26
N ALA A 41 -12.58 -7.71 5.27
CA ALA A 41 -13.85 -8.42 5.46
C ALA A 41 -15.04 -7.49 5.76
N THR A 42 -14.80 -6.33 6.38
CA THR A 42 -15.85 -5.35 6.66
C THR A 42 -15.95 -4.25 5.62
N ARG A 43 -15.21 -4.35 4.51
CA ARG A 43 -15.29 -3.37 3.43
C ARG A 43 -16.67 -3.44 2.78
N THR A 44 -17.44 -2.39 2.96
CA THR A 44 -18.78 -2.18 2.38
C THR A 44 -18.83 -0.83 1.71
N GLU A 45 -19.78 -0.62 0.81
CA GLU A 45 -20.03 0.70 0.20
C GLU A 45 -21.43 1.20 0.56
N PRO A 46 -21.60 2.35 1.25
CA PRO A 46 -20.56 3.17 1.88
C PRO A 46 -19.74 2.42 2.94
N ALA A 47 -18.53 2.90 3.22
CA ALA A 47 -17.69 2.33 4.27
C ALA A 47 -18.43 2.42 5.61
N SER A 48 -18.50 1.34 6.37
CA SER A 48 -19.07 1.40 7.73
C SER A 48 -18.08 2.02 8.70
N ASP A 49 -18.57 2.52 9.85
CA ASP A 49 -17.67 3.00 10.91
C ASP A 49 -16.79 1.84 11.43
N THR A 50 -17.33 0.62 11.50
CA THR A 50 -16.57 -0.60 11.82
C THR A 50 -15.42 -0.85 10.83
N HIS A 51 -15.63 -0.61 9.54
CA HIS A 51 -14.54 -0.69 8.56
C HIS A 51 -13.45 0.33 8.86
N LEU A 52 -13.83 1.59 9.13
CA LEU A 52 -12.88 2.64 9.45
C LEU A 52 -12.11 2.36 10.76
N GLU A 53 -12.76 1.77 11.77
CA GLU A 53 -12.12 1.29 13.00
C GLU A 53 -11.05 0.23 12.71
N TYR A 54 -11.36 -0.76 11.86
CA TYR A 54 -10.39 -1.79 11.49
C TYR A 54 -9.24 -1.25 10.63
N VAL A 55 -9.51 -0.31 9.72
CA VAL A 55 -8.44 0.39 8.99
C VAL A 55 -7.55 1.17 9.98
N TYR A 56 -8.14 1.90 10.92
CA TYR A 56 -7.41 2.64 11.94
C TYR A 56 -6.54 1.72 12.81
N ALA A 57 -7.08 0.59 13.27
CA ALA A 57 -6.36 -0.43 14.03
C ALA A 57 -5.23 -1.07 13.22
N THR A 58 -5.46 -1.34 11.94
CA THR A 58 -4.42 -1.85 11.02
C THR A 58 -3.26 -0.88 10.89
N LEU A 59 -3.54 0.41 10.71
CA LEU A 59 -2.47 1.41 10.61
C LEU A 59 -1.67 1.49 11.93
N ALA A 60 -2.34 1.43 13.07
CA ALA A 60 -1.68 1.41 14.37
C ALA A 60 -0.78 0.17 14.53
N SER A 61 -1.27 -1.03 14.21
CA SER A 61 -0.49 -2.27 14.27
C SER A 61 0.67 -2.28 13.26
N TRP A 62 0.52 -1.60 12.12
CA TRP A 62 1.59 -1.39 11.14
C TRP A 62 2.53 -0.22 11.49
N GLY A 63 2.51 0.23 12.75
CA GLY A 63 3.46 1.19 13.31
C GLY A 63 3.19 2.65 12.95
N MET A 64 1.99 3.00 12.47
CA MET A 64 1.63 4.40 12.19
C MET A 64 1.33 5.22 13.44
N HIS A 65 1.23 4.58 14.60
CA HIS A 65 1.07 5.26 15.88
C HIS A 65 2.12 4.79 16.89
N ARG A 66 3.21 5.54 17.03
CA ARG A 66 4.24 5.27 18.05
C ARG A 66 3.92 6.02 19.35
N MET A 67 4.14 5.33 20.46
CA MET A 67 4.03 5.91 21.80
C MET A 67 5.37 6.58 22.16
N GLY A 68 5.32 7.77 22.75
CA GLY A 68 6.51 8.57 23.08
C GLY A 68 6.63 9.87 22.27
N GLN A 69 7.78 10.54 22.42
CA GLN A 69 8.03 11.89 21.90
C GLN A 69 8.37 11.94 20.39
N GLY A 70 8.43 10.80 19.70
CA GLY A 70 8.89 10.75 18.30
C GLY A 70 8.28 9.63 17.48
N GLY A 71 8.40 9.78 16.15
CA GLY A 71 7.91 8.81 15.17
C GLY A 71 6.56 9.19 14.53
N SER A 72 5.98 8.25 13.80
CA SER A 72 4.67 8.38 13.19
C SER A 72 3.58 8.49 14.26
N LYS A 73 2.67 9.43 14.06
CA LYS A 73 1.53 9.64 14.94
C LYS A 73 0.28 9.84 14.10
N MET A 74 -0.71 8.97 14.27
CA MET A 74 -2.03 9.15 13.67
C MET A 74 -2.82 10.21 14.45
N ARG A 75 -3.73 10.89 13.76
CA ARG A 75 -4.74 11.73 14.41
C ARG A 75 -5.70 10.87 15.24
N PRO A 76 -6.39 11.45 16.25
CA PRO A 76 -7.46 10.75 16.96
C PRO A 76 -8.52 10.20 16.01
N PHE A 77 -9.18 9.11 16.42
CA PHE A 77 -10.09 8.37 15.55
C PHE A 77 -11.21 9.24 14.96
N ASP A 78 -11.82 10.15 15.73
CA ASP A 78 -12.88 11.01 15.19
C ASP A 78 -12.39 11.92 14.05
N ALA A 79 -11.17 12.47 14.17
CA ALA A 79 -10.56 13.29 13.13
C ALA A 79 -10.18 12.44 11.90
N PHE A 80 -9.65 11.24 12.13
CA PHE A 80 -9.38 10.25 11.08
C PHE A 80 -10.67 9.91 10.31
N ARG A 81 -11.72 9.51 11.03
CA ARG A 81 -13.03 9.12 10.48
C ARG A 81 -13.62 10.26 9.67
N ALA A 82 -13.69 11.47 10.25
CA ALA A 82 -14.18 12.65 9.55
C ALA A 82 -13.38 12.94 8.28
N SER A 83 -12.06 12.73 8.30
CA SER A 83 -11.24 12.94 7.12
C SER A 83 -11.54 11.96 5.99
N VAL A 84 -11.74 10.67 6.29
CA VAL A 84 -12.05 9.66 5.26
C VAL A 84 -13.47 9.89 4.72
N ARG A 85 -14.44 10.19 5.59
CA ARG A 85 -15.84 10.47 5.20
C ARG A 85 -15.99 11.61 4.22
N ARG A 86 -15.20 12.69 4.37
CA ARG A 86 -15.21 13.81 3.42
C ARG A 86 -14.83 13.39 1.99
N MET A 87 -14.04 12.33 1.85
CA MET A 87 -13.58 11.81 0.55
C MET A 87 -14.41 10.63 0.05
N GLU A 88 -15.52 10.28 0.69
CA GLU A 88 -16.26 9.05 0.40
C GLU A 88 -16.80 8.99 -1.04
N GLY A 89 -17.26 10.12 -1.59
CA GLY A 89 -17.67 10.22 -2.98
C GLY A 89 -16.53 9.94 -3.96
N ASP A 90 -15.37 10.57 -3.73
CA ASP A 90 -14.18 10.41 -4.57
C ASP A 90 -13.59 9.00 -4.46
N ILE A 91 -13.56 8.43 -3.25
CA ILE A 91 -13.14 7.04 -3.01
C ILE A 91 -14.01 6.08 -3.80
N ARG A 92 -15.34 6.24 -3.73
CA ARG A 92 -16.28 5.41 -4.49
C ARG A 92 -16.05 5.51 -5.99
N ALA A 93 -15.83 6.73 -6.51
CA ALA A 93 -15.52 6.93 -7.91
C ALA A 93 -14.19 6.24 -8.30
N ALA A 94 -13.17 6.33 -7.44
CA ALA A 94 -11.87 5.72 -7.69
C ALA A 94 -11.91 4.19 -7.64
N GLN A 95 -12.79 3.58 -6.85
CA GLN A 95 -12.97 2.13 -6.80
C GLN A 95 -13.52 1.53 -8.11
N ALA A 96 -14.15 2.33 -8.96
CA ALA A 96 -14.62 1.89 -10.27
C ALA A 96 -13.52 1.90 -11.35
N LEU A 97 -12.34 2.46 -11.04
CA LEU A 97 -11.20 2.52 -11.96
C LEU A 97 -10.38 1.22 -11.89
N THR A 98 -9.68 0.91 -12.99
CA THR A 98 -8.71 -0.19 -13.07
C THR A 98 -7.34 0.32 -13.49
N PRO A 99 -6.25 -0.41 -13.20
CA PRO A 99 -4.92 -0.02 -13.64
C PRO A 99 -4.80 0.16 -15.17
N GLU A 100 -5.47 -0.67 -15.96
CA GLU A 100 -5.48 -0.62 -17.43
C GLU A 100 -6.20 0.63 -17.97
N GLY A 101 -7.24 1.08 -17.26
CA GLY A 101 -8.08 2.21 -17.64
C GLY A 101 -7.67 3.54 -17.01
N MET A 102 -6.47 3.63 -16.44
CA MET A 102 -6.04 4.83 -15.72
C MET A 102 -5.76 6.00 -16.67
N THR A 103 -6.54 7.07 -16.56
CA THR A 103 -6.35 8.34 -17.30
C THR A 103 -5.78 9.43 -16.39
N GLU A 104 -5.47 10.60 -16.94
CA GLU A 104 -5.07 11.77 -16.14
C GLU A 104 -6.18 12.22 -15.18
N GLU A 105 -7.45 12.08 -15.56
CA GLU A 105 -8.59 12.33 -14.67
C GLU A 105 -8.60 11.34 -13.51
N GLY A 106 -8.31 10.05 -13.77
CA GLY A 106 -8.15 9.04 -12.73
C GLY A 106 -6.99 9.36 -11.77
N TRP A 107 -5.85 9.81 -12.30
CA TRP A 107 -4.74 10.28 -11.48
C TRP A 107 -5.08 11.53 -10.68
N SER A 108 -5.80 12.47 -11.27
CA SER A 108 -6.27 13.68 -10.59
C SER A 108 -7.19 13.32 -9.44
N LEU A 109 -8.11 12.37 -9.63
CA LEU A 109 -9.00 11.84 -8.60
C LEU A 109 -8.21 11.21 -7.44
N LEU A 110 -7.27 10.31 -7.74
CA LEU A 110 -6.41 9.70 -6.70
C LEU A 110 -5.57 10.76 -5.97
N GLY A 111 -5.08 11.78 -6.69
CA GLY A 111 -4.36 12.90 -6.10
C GLY A 111 -5.23 13.74 -5.17
N GLY A 112 -6.48 14.02 -5.57
CA GLY A 112 -7.48 14.68 -4.75
C GLY A 112 -7.73 13.94 -3.43
N ILE A 113 -7.94 12.61 -3.51
CA ILE A 113 -8.07 11.75 -2.34
C ILE A 113 -6.82 11.84 -1.45
N PHE A 114 -5.63 11.64 -2.02
CA PHE A 114 -4.39 11.67 -1.26
C PHE A 114 -4.18 13.00 -0.52
N LEU A 115 -4.42 14.13 -1.19
CA LEU A 115 -4.22 15.47 -0.64
C LEU A 115 -5.31 15.86 0.36
N GLY A 116 -6.55 15.41 0.14
CA GLY A 116 -7.70 15.64 1.02
C GLY A 116 -7.69 14.81 2.31
N LEU A 117 -6.99 13.68 2.32
CA LEU A 117 -6.79 12.84 3.50
C LEU A 117 -5.82 13.50 4.51
N ASP A 118 -6.32 13.68 5.73
CA ASP A 118 -5.64 14.22 6.90
C ASP A 118 -5.61 13.17 8.02
N ILE A 119 -4.72 12.20 7.86
CA ILE A 119 -4.66 10.97 8.68
C ILE A 119 -3.60 11.04 9.76
N MET A 120 -2.49 11.71 9.46
CA MET A 120 -1.29 11.77 10.28
C MET A 120 -1.20 13.11 11.00
N ALA A 121 -0.89 13.09 12.29
CA ALA A 121 -0.47 14.27 13.05
C ALA A 121 1.02 14.61 12.79
N SER A 122 1.82 13.62 12.38
CA SER A 122 3.19 13.83 11.90
C SER A 122 3.20 14.47 10.50
N ARG A 123 4.28 15.20 10.17
CA ARG A 123 4.38 15.99 8.92
C ARG A 123 4.20 15.19 7.63
N THR A 124 4.77 13.99 7.54
CA THR A 124 4.68 13.17 6.32
C THR A 124 3.32 12.51 6.20
N ARG A 125 2.75 12.51 4.99
CA ARG A 125 1.47 11.88 4.66
C ARG A 125 1.62 10.61 3.84
N LEU A 126 2.65 10.51 3.00
CA LEU A 126 2.86 9.43 2.02
C LEU A 126 2.54 8.03 2.55
N VAL A 127 3.15 7.63 3.65
CA VAL A 127 3.03 6.27 4.20
C VAL A 127 1.66 6.06 4.85
N GLY A 128 1.17 7.03 5.61
CA GLY A 128 -0.13 6.91 6.29
C GLY A 128 -1.29 6.93 5.28
N ASN A 129 -1.29 7.90 4.37
CA ASN A 129 -2.36 8.09 3.39
C ASN A 129 -2.38 6.94 2.38
N SER A 130 -1.24 6.45 1.88
CA SER A 130 -1.21 5.28 1.00
C SER A 130 -1.77 4.02 1.67
N LYS A 131 -1.51 3.81 2.97
CA LYS A 131 -2.07 2.68 3.71
C LYS A 131 -3.59 2.80 3.90
N VAL A 132 -4.11 4.00 4.16
CA VAL A 132 -5.58 4.19 4.17
C VAL A 132 -6.14 3.93 2.78
N MET A 133 -5.59 4.57 1.75
CA MET A 133 -6.04 4.41 0.38
C MET A 133 -5.93 2.95 -0.10
N HIS A 134 -4.94 2.18 0.36
CA HIS A 134 -4.86 0.75 0.08
C HIS A 134 -6.05 -0.03 0.62
N HIS A 135 -6.51 0.25 1.84
CA HIS A 135 -7.68 -0.44 2.39
C HIS A 135 -9.00 0.03 1.78
N MET A 136 -9.04 1.26 1.25
CA MET A 136 -10.22 1.80 0.56
C MET A 136 -10.26 1.44 -0.93
N ILE A 137 -9.11 1.37 -1.61
CA ILE A 137 -8.94 1.24 -3.06
C ILE A 137 -7.80 0.24 -3.38
N PRO A 138 -7.88 -1.01 -2.90
CA PRO A 138 -6.76 -1.97 -2.95
C PRO A 138 -6.37 -2.42 -4.37
N GLY A 139 -7.24 -2.19 -5.36
CA GLY A 139 -6.96 -2.52 -6.77
C GLY A 139 -6.01 -1.54 -7.45
N LEU A 140 -5.86 -0.32 -6.91
CA LEU A 140 -5.08 0.76 -7.53
C LEU A 140 -3.93 1.23 -6.65
N VAL A 141 -4.10 1.15 -5.32
CA VAL A 141 -3.16 1.75 -4.38
C VAL A 141 -2.49 0.66 -3.54
N PRO A 142 -1.16 0.50 -3.67
CA PRO A 142 -0.40 -0.36 -2.77
C PRO A 142 -0.18 0.33 -1.41
N PRO A 143 0.03 -0.43 -0.33
CA PRO A 143 0.46 0.14 0.94
C PRO A 143 1.94 0.51 0.84
N ILE A 144 2.26 1.81 0.80
CA ILE A 144 3.66 2.26 0.73
C ILE A 144 4.24 2.29 2.14
N ASP A 145 5.44 1.74 2.31
CA ASP A 145 6.19 1.79 3.55
C ASP A 145 7.61 2.36 3.38
N ARG A 146 8.21 2.80 4.50
CA ARG A 146 9.57 3.38 4.47
C ARG A 146 10.65 2.33 4.31
N GLU A 147 10.53 1.20 5.00
CA GLU A 147 11.61 0.22 5.14
C GLU A 147 11.74 -0.68 3.91
N TYR A 148 10.61 -1.10 3.32
CA TYR A 148 10.63 -2.01 2.17
C TYR A 148 10.39 -1.25 0.87
N THR A 149 9.23 -0.58 0.69
CA THR A 149 8.89 0.10 -0.57
C THR A 149 9.89 1.19 -0.94
N LEU A 150 10.09 2.20 -0.08
CA LEU A 150 10.96 3.33 -0.42
C LEU A 150 12.43 2.91 -0.54
N ARG A 151 12.93 2.02 0.32
CA ARG A 151 14.32 1.53 0.19
C ARG A 151 14.52 0.74 -1.10
N TYR A 152 13.56 -0.09 -1.49
CA TYR A 152 13.68 -0.90 -2.70
C TYR A 152 13.63 -0.03 -3.97
N LEU A 153 12.68 0.90 -4.04
CA LEU A 153 12.45 1.73 -5.23
C LEU A 153 13.37 2.94 -5.33
N LYS A 154 13.72 3.58 -4.21
CA LYS A 154 14.48 4.84 -4.18
C LYS A 154 15.86 4.71 -3.54
N GLY A 155 16.19 3.57 -2.91
CA GLY A 155 17.45 3.38 -2.19
C GLY A 155 17.54 4.16 -0.86
N ASN A 156 16.53 4.93 -0.49
CA ASN A 156 16.50 5.73 0.74
C ASN A 156 15.06 5.89 1.27
N THR A 157 14.93 6.38 2.49
CA THR A 157 13.63 6.54 3.18
C THR A 157 13.20 8.00 3.32
N ASN A 158 13.81 8.91 2.56
CA ASN A 158 13.56 10.34 2.69
C ASN A 158 12.23 10.72 2.05
N ILE A 159 11.48 11.56 2.75
CA ILE A 159 10.17 12.05 2.32
C ILE A 159 10.21 13.58 2.42
N ALA A 160 9.69 14.26 1.40
CA ALA A 160 9.83 15.70 1.23
C ALA A 160 9.14 16.53 2.33
N ASN A 161 8.15 15.98 3.04
CA ASN A 161 7.26 16.72 3.95
C ASN A 161 6.46 17.82 3.22
N ASP A 162 6.21 17.63 1.93
CA ASP A 162 5.39 18.49 1.08
C ASP A 162 4.29 17.63 0.44
N PRO A 163 3.00 17.85 0.74
CA PRO A 163 1.92 16.99 0.26
C PRO A 163 1.92 16.81 -1.27
N ALA A 164 2.22 17.85 -2.04
CA ALA A 164 2.22 17.78 -3.50
C ALA A 164 3.40 16.95 -4.04
N ALA A 165 4.60 17.12 -3.49
CA ALA A 165 5.76 16.29 -3.83
C ALA A 165 5.61 14.83 -3.36
N GLU A 166 4.96 14.61 -2.22
CA GLU A 166 4.63 13.28 -1.72
C GLU A 166 3.64 12.57 -2.64
N TRP A 167 2.60 13.27 -3.10
CA TRP A 167 1.68 12.75 -4.11
C TRP A 167 2.41 12.40 -5.42
N ARG A 168 3.23 13.31 -5.96
CA ARG A 168 4.01 13.03 -7.17
C ARG A 168 4.92 11.83 -7.00
N THR A 169 5.51 11.65 -5.81
CA THR A 169 6.32 10.47 -5.48
C THR A 169 5.46 9.21 -5.48
N MET A 170 4.29 9.25 -4.84
CA MET A 170 3.34 8.13 -4.82
C MET A 170 2.90 7.74 -6.23
N ARG A 171 2.39 8.70 -7.01
CA ARG A 171 1.98 8.48 -8.40
C ARG A 171 3.11 7.86 -9.22
N SER A 172 4.32 8.43 -9.16
CA SER A 172 5.47 7.91 -9.89
C SER A 172 5.75 6.44 -9.58
N MET A 173 5.67 6.02 -8.31
CA MET A 173 5.87 4.61 -7.94
C MET A 173 4.72 3.72 -8.43
N ILE A 174 3.47 4.20 -8.34
CA ILE A 174 2.31 3.40 -8.79
C ILE A 174 2.37 3.23 -10.31
N GLU A 175 2.43 4.34 -11.05
CA GLU A 175 2.44 4.40 -12.51
C GLU A 175 3.66 3.74 -13.13
N GLY A 176 4.85 3.98 -12.56
CA GLY A 176 6.11 3.53 -13.15
C GLY A 176 6.58 2.16 -12.69
N PHE A 177 6.02 1.60 -11.61
CA PHE A 177 6.47 0.32 -11.07
C PHE A 177 5.33 -0.64 -10.74
N PHE A 178 4.38 -0.26 -9.88
CA PHE A 178 3.33 -1.21 -9.45
C PHE A 178 2.40 -1.59 -10.60
N VAL A 179 1.95 -0.62 -11.40
CA VAL A 179 1.07 -0.86 -12.55
C VAL A 179 1.76 -1.74 -13.60
N PRO A 180 2.99 -1.44 -14.08
CA PRO A 180 3.69 -2.32 -15.02
C PRO A 180 3.88 -3.76 -14.53
N VAL A 181 4.18 -3.96 -13.24
CA VAL A 181 4.28 -5.31 -12.67
C VAL A 181 2.92 -5.98 -12.64
N ALA A 182 1.89 -5.29 -12.13
CA ALA A 182 0.55 -5.86 -11.99
C ALA A 182 -0.11 -6.21 -13.34
N LEU A 183 0.23 -5.49 -14.41
CA LEU A 183 -0.30 -5.70 -15.76
C LEU A 183 0.52 -6.68 -16.62
N ASP A 184 1.69 -7.12 -16.16
CA ASP A 184 2.41 -8.19 -16.85
C ASP A 184 1.57 -9.48 -16.84
N ALA A 185 1.32 -10.06 -18.01
CA ALA A 185 0.38 -11.17 -18.15
C ALA A 185 0.78 -12.41 -17.35
N ALA A 186 2.08 -12.71 -17.28
CA ALA A 186 2.59 -13.86 -16.56
C ALA A 186 2.55 -13.63 -15.04
N PHE A 187 2.80 -12.41 -14.59
CA PHE A 187 2.61 -12.04 -13.18
C PHE A 187 1.13 -12.04 -12.80
N ALA A 188 0.26 -11.41 -13.60
CA ALA A 188 -1.17 -11.32 -13.33
C ALA A 188 -1.81 -12.71 -13.14
N ALA A 189 -1.45 -13.68 -13.99
CA ALA A 189 -1.89 -15.06 -13.85
C ALA A 189 -1.44 -15.70 -12.51
N ARG A 190 -0.19 -15.48 -12.09
CA ARG A 190 0.33 -15.97 -10.80
C ARG A 190 -0.35 -15.29 -9.62
N ALA A 191 -0.43 -13.96 -9.65
CA ALA A 191 -1.04 -13.16 -8.59
C ALA A 191 -2.51 -13.52 -8.39
N ALA A 192 -3.26 -13.82 -9.47
CA ALA A 192 -4.62 -14.34 -9.35
C ALA A 192 -4.69 -15.66 -8.60
N GLY A 193 -3.75 -16.58 -8.85
CA GLY A 193 -3.63 -17.83 -8.10
C GLY A 193 -3.33 -17.61 -6.61
N TRP A 194 -2.37 -16.73 -6.30
CA TRP A 194 -2.02 -16.41 -4.92
C TRP A 194 -3.16 -15.73 -4.15
N VAL A 195 -3.86 -14.78 -4.78
CA VAL A 195 -4.99 -14.08 -4.17
C VAL A 195 -6.18 -15.01 -3.94
N ALA A 196 -6.36 -16.04 -4.77
CA ALA A 196 -7.42 -17.02 -4.62
C ALA A 196 -7.16 -18.06 -3.50
N ASP A 197 -5.91 -18.19 -3.04
CA ASP A 197 -5.54 -19.15 -2.00
C ASP A 197 -5.85 -18.60 -0.60
N ALA A 198 -6.84 -19.19 0.08
CA ALA A 198 -7.23 -18.81 1.43
C ALA A 198 -6.12 -19.01 2.49
N GLY A 199 -5.11 -19.83 2.20
CA GLY A 199 -3.92 -20.00 3.04
C GLY A 199 -2.96 -18.81 2.96
N LEU A 200 -2.99 -18.03 1.87
CA LEU A 200 -2.13 -16.87 1.63
C LEU A 200 -2.78 -15.58 2.12
N GLN A 201 -2.95 -15.49 3.43
CA GLN A 201 -3.73 -14.45 4.10
C GLN A 201 -3.27 -13.00 3.85
N TRP A 202 -2.05 -12.80 3.36
CA TRP A 202 -1.48 -11.50 3.01
C TRP A 202 -1.68 -11.10 1.55
N ASP A 203 -2.09 -12.01 0.67
CA ASP A 203 -2.25 -11.78 -0.76
C ASP A 203 -3.69 -11.34 -1.05
N SER A 204 -4.02 -10.10 -0.70
CA SER A 204 -5.40 -9.57 -0.78
C SER A 204 -5.74 -8.82 -2.06
N SER A 205 -4.73 -8.42 -2.85
CA SER A 205 -4.89 -7.80 -4.17
C SER A 205 -3.57 -7.87 -4.95
N PRO A 206 -3.58 -7.69 -6.28
CA PRO A 206 -2.35 -7.62 -7.07
C PRO A 206 -1.36 -6.58 -6.52
N MET A 207 -1.85 -5.41 -6.12
CA MET A 207 -1.01 -4.36 -5.52
C MET A 207 -0.37 -4.80 -4.20
N LYS A 208 -1.10 -5.56 -3.38
CA LYS A 208 -0.57 -6.13 -2.13
C LYS A 208 0.44 -7.25 -2.38
N VAL A 209 0.23 -8.09 -3.39
CA VAL A 209 1.18 -9.11 -3.82
C VAL A 209 2.49 -8.45 -4.25
N VAL A 210 2.45 -7.40 -5.07
CA VAL A 210 3.68 -6.67 -5.46
C VAL A 210 4.40 -6.11 -4.24
N ASP A 211 3.70 -5.57 -3.25
CA ASP A 211 4.28 -5.15 -1.97
C ASP A 211 4.93 -6.32 -1.21
N ASN A 212 4.28 -7.49 -1.14
CA ASN A 212 4.86 -8.70 -0.55
C ASN A 212 6.16 -9.11 -1.25
N LEU A 213 6.22 -9.00 -2.59
CA LEU A 213 7.44 -9.30 -3.35
C LEU A 213 8.57 -8.32 -3.03
N ILE A 214 8.27 -7.02 -2.85
CA ILE A 214 9.28 -6.04 -2.42
C ILE A 214 9.88 -6.44 -1.06
N ILE A 215 9.03 -6.85 -0.11
CA ILE A 215 9.47 -7.31 1.20
C ILE A 215 10.35 -8.56 1.04
N GLY A 216 9.91 -9.53 0.24
CA GLY A 216 10.66 -10.74 -0.09
C GLY A 216 12.04 -10.45 -0.68
N ALA A 217 12.12 -9.56 -1.67
CA ALA A 217 13.38 -9.11 -2.28
C ALA A 217 14.37 -8.56 -1.24
N ARG A 218 13.87 -7.81 -0.26
CA ARG A 218 14.68 -7.27 0.85
C ARG A 218 15.13 -8.37 1.80
N LYS A 219 14.32 -9.39 2.08
CA LYS A 219 14.71 -10.56 2.89
C LYS A 219 15.81 -11.37 2.20
N VAL A 220 15.68 -11.62 0.90
CA VAL A 220 16.71 -12.30 0.08
C VAL A 220 18.01 -11.50 0.02
N SER A 221 17.93 -10.18 -0.09
CA SER A 221 19.13 -9.32 -0.13
C SER A 221 19.82 -9.22 1.24
N GLY A 222 19.05 -9.24 2.34
CA GLY A 222 19.57 -9.15 3.70
C GLY A 222 20.16 -10.46 4.25
N SER A 223 19.77 -11.62 3.71
CA SER A 223 20.33 -12.93 4.11
C SER A 223 21.71 -13.22 3.52
N ARG A 224 22.17 -12.46 2.51
CA ARG A 224 23.54 -12.55 1.95
C ARG A 224 24.61 -11.87 2.80
N GLY A 225 24.26 -11.33 3.97
CA GLY A 225 25.17 -10.57 4.84
C GLY A 225 25.29 -11.10 6.27
N ARG A 226 25.00 -12.38 6.51
CA ARG A 226 25.26 -13.06 7.80
C ARG A 226 26.09 -14.31 7.59
#